data_AF-A0A352DZS8-F1
#
_entry.id   AF-A0A352DZS8-F1
#
_cell.length_a   1.000
_cell.length_b   1.000
_cell.length_c   1.000
_cell.angle_alpha   90.00
_cell.angle_beta   90.00
_cell.angle_gamma   90.00
#
_symmetry.space_group_name_H-M   'P 1'
#
loop_
_entity.id
_entity.type
_entity.pdbx_description
1 polymer ?
#
loop_
_entity_poly.entity_id
_entity_poly.type
_entity_poly.pdbx_seq_one_letter_code
_entity_poly.pdbx_strand_id
1 'polypeptide(L)'
;MKSSPSAIAGAAVVCILVRSTALLAAPPEPRFRAEEIDAAVEIGYGIAIADVDGDGRDDVLLADKTTIQWYENPTWRRHVIATGLT
;
A
#
# COMPACT_ATOMS: atom_id res chain seq x y z
N MET A 1 -20.34 75.59 -25.22
CA MET A 1 -19.35 75.30 -26.27
C MET A 1 -18.21 74.51 -25.64
N LYS A 2 -17.75 73.44 -26.31
CA LYS A 2 -16.89 72.31 -25.84
C LYS A 2 -17.66 71.20 -25.12
N SER A 3 -18.03 70.05 -25.69
CA SER A 3 -17.43 69.06 -26.62
C SER A 3 -16.50 68.00 -25.97
N SER A 4 -17.15 66.95 -25.46
CA SER A 4 -16.82 65.51 -25.59
C SER A 4 -15.49 64.96 -24.99
N PRO A 5 -15.24 63.64 -25.00
CA PRO A 5 -15.50 62.70 -23.89
C PRO A 5 -14.22 61.93 -23.49
N SER A 6 -14.28 61.02 -22.50
CA SER A 6 -13.72 59.64 -22.56
C SER A 6 -13.37 59.05 -21.20
N ALA A 7 -13.68 57.76 -21.12
CA ALA A 7 -13.48 56.81 -20.04
C ALA A 7 -12.00 56.49 -19.78
N ILE A 8 -11.66 56.12 -18.54
CA ILE A 8 -10.67 55.07 -18.27
C ILE A 8 -11.22 54.21 -17.12
N ALA A 9 -11.70 53.03 -17.51
CA ALA A 9 -11.98 51.91 -16.64
C ALA A 9 -10.67 51.34 -16.06
N GLY A 10 -10.80 50.64 -14.93
CA GLY A 10 -9.80 49.65 -14.53
C GLY A 10 -8.99 50.04 -13.30
N ALA A 11 -9.59 49.97 -12.12
CA ALA A 11 -8.80 49.67 -10.93
C ALA A 11 -8.30 48.22 -11.10
N ALA A 12 -7.00 48.11 -11.39
CA ALA A 12 -6.32 46.85 -11.61
C ALA A 12 -6.54 45.90 -10.43
N VAL A 13 -7.22 44.78 -10.68
CA VAL A 13 -7.19 43.62 -9.79
C VAL A 13 -5.76 43.10 -9.86
N VAL A 14 -4.94 43.44 -8.87
CA VAL A 14 -3.64 42.80 -8.67
C VAL A 14 -3.93 41.40 -8.14
N CYS A 15 -4.12 40.45 -9.05
CA CYS A 15 -4.13 39.02 -8.73
C CYS A 15 -2.72 38.64 -8.25
N ILE A 16 -2.52 38.68 -6.93
CA ILE A 16 -1.36 38.05 -6.31
C ILE A 16 -1.56 36.53 -6.47
N LEU A 17 -1.02 35.97 -7.54
CA LEU A 17 -0.84 34.53 -7.67
C LEU A 17 0.35 34.13 -6.78
N VAL A 18 0.09 33.93 -5.49
CA VAL A 18 1.02 33.13 -4.66
C VAL A 18 1.02 31.72 -5.26
N ARG A 19 2.05 31.41 -6.04
CA ARG A 19 2.35 30.01 -6.37
C ARG A 19 2.88 29.36 -5.10
N SER A 20 2.00 28.68 -4.38
CA SER A 20 2.41 27.75 -3.33
C SER A 20 3.23 26.64 -3.99
N THR A 21 4.55 26.77 -3.97
CA THR A 21 5.44 25.63 -4.16
C THR A 21 5.33 24.80 -2.89
N ALA A 22 4.38 23.87 -2.86
CA ALA A 22 4.37 22.82 -1.86
C ALA A 22 5.68 22.06 -2.02
N LEU A 23 6.56 22.16 -1.03
CA LEU A 23 7.73 21.31 -0.94
C LEU A 23 7.20 19.90 -0.67
N LEU A 24 7.18 19.03 -1.69
CA LEU A 24 6.94 17.62 -1.47
C LEU A 24 8.14 17.07 -0.68
N ALA A 25 8.01 17.02 0.64
CA ALA A 25 8.88 16.22 1.47
C ALA A 25 8.73 14.76 1.00
N ALA A 26 9.85 14.06 0.85
CA ALA A 26 9.80 12.63 0.56
C ALA A 26 9.01 11.92 1.68
N PRO A 27 8.20 10.90 1.34
CA PRO A 27 7.52 10.12 2.36
C PRO A 27 8.55 9.54 3.34
N PRO A 28 8.22 9.44 4.63
CA PRO A 28 9.11 8.80 5.59
C PRO A 28 9.42 7.38 5.14
N GLU A 29 10.65 6.93 5.37
CA GLU A 29 11.02 5.56 5.04
C GLU A 29 10.16 4.56 5.81
N PRO A 30 9.71 3.48 5.16
CA PRO A 30 8.95 2.44 5.85
C PRO A 30 9.81 1.80 6.93
N ARG A 31 9.20 1.57 8.10
CA ARG A 31 9.82 0.81 9.20
C ARG A 31 9.31 -0.61 9.14
N PHE A 32 10.23 -1.57 9.17
CA PHE A 32 9.91 -2.99 9.16
C PHE A 32 10.14 -3.58 10.56
N ARG A 33 9.21 -4.45 10.98
CA ARG A 33 9.36 -5.31 12.17
C ARG A 33 9.33 -6.75 11.68
N ALA A 34 10.32 -7.56 12.08
CA ALA A 34 10.29 -8.98 11.81
C ALA A 34 9.19 -9.65 12.64
N GLU A 35 8.47 -10.59 12.02
CA GLU A 35 7.47 -11.43 12.67
C GLU A 35 7.68 -12.85 12.17
N GLU A 36 7.91 -13.78 13.10
CA GLU A 36 8.12 -15.19 12.78
C GLU A 36 6.76 -15.89 12.77
N ILE A 37 6.41 -16.47 11.62
CA ILE A 37 5.13 -17.16 11.39
C ILE A 37 5.24 -18.63 11.81
N ASP A 38 6.24 -19.36 11.28
CA ASP A 38 6.50 -20.76 11.64
C ASP A 38 8.00 -21.05 11.55
N ALA A 39 8.62 -21.33 12.70
CA ALA A 39 10.04 -21.70 12.79
C ALA A 39 10.32 -23.17 12.40
N ALA A 40 9.27 -23.97 12.22
CA ALA A 40 9.39 -25.41 11.91
C ALA A 40 9.43 -25.71 10.40
N VAL A 41 9.39 -24.68 9.55
CA VAL A 41 9.55 -24.84 8.09
C VAL A 41 10.92 -25.46 7.80
N GLU A 42 10.93 -26.56 7.03
CA GLU A 42 12.18 -27.27 6.74
C GLU A 42 12.90 -26.73 5.50
N ILE A 43 12.20 -26.67 4.36
CA ILE A 43 12.79 -26.26 3.07
C ILE A 43 12.13 -24.98 2.56
N GLY A 44 10.79 -24.89 2.59
CA GLY A 44 10.05 -23.74 2.07
C GLY A 44 10.34 -23.44 0.60
N TYR A 45 9.88 -24.30 -0.31
CA TYR A 45 10.17 -24.23 -1.75
C TYR A 45 9.45 -23.10 -2.48
N GLY A 46 8.21 -22.78 -2.09
CA GLY A 46 7.37 -21.84 -2.79
C GLY A 46 6.38 -21.17 -1.87
N ILE A 47 6.11 -19.89 -2.12
CA ILE A 47 5.20 -19.05 -1.35
C ILE A 47 4.21 -18.36 -2.28
N ALA A 48 2.97 -18.20 -1.82
CA ALA A 48 1.96 -17.38 -2.47
C ALA A 48 1.14 -16.62 -1.41
N ILE A 49 0.51 -15.53 -1.84
CA ILE A 49 -0.38 -14.72 -1.01
C ILE A 49 -1.78 -14.76 -1.64
N ALA A 50 -2.79 -15.05 -0.82
CA ALA A 50 -4.18 -15.02 -1.21
C ALA A 50 -5.07 -14.94 0.04
N ASP A 51 -6.30 -14.46 -0.14
CA ASP A 51 -7.38 -14.63 0.83
C ASP A 51 -7.94 -16.06 0.73
N VAL A 52 -7.54 -16.94 1.65
CA VAL A 52 -7.85 -18.38 1.55
C VAL A 52 -9.22 -18.70 2.15
N ASP A 53 -9.59 -18.01 3.22
CA ASP A 53 -10.85 -18.26 3.95
C ASP A 53 -12.00 -17.31 3.58
N GLY A 54 -11.73 -16.29 2.76
CA GLY A 54 -12.72 -15.36 2.22
C GLY A 54 -13.05 -14.22 3.16
N ASP A 55 -12.20 -13.94 4.14
CA ASP A 55 -12.43 -12.88 5.12
C ASP A 55 -11.88 -11.50 4.73
N GLY A 56 -11.29 -11.43 3.54
CA GLY A 56 -10.74 -10.20 2.95
C GLY A 56 -9.35 -9.84 3.44
N ARG A 57 -8.67 -10.71 4.19
CA ARG A 57 -7.26 -10.53 4.59
C ARG A 57 -6.36 -11.46 3.78
N ASP A 58 -5.17 -10.95 3.46
CA ASP A 58 -4.15 -11.73 2.80
C ASP A 58 -3.52 -12.73 3.77
N ASP A 59 -3.56 -14.01 3.39
CA ASP A 59 -2.89 -15.12 4.06
C ASP A 59 -1.60 -15.53 3.34
N VAL A 60 -0.80 -16.38 4.00
CA VAL A 60 0.42 -16.93 3.42
C VAL A 60 0.25 -18.41 3.10
N LEU A 61 0.43 -18.81 1.84
CA LEU A 61 0.51 -20.20 1.41
C LEU A 61 1.97 -20.61 1.26
N LEU A 62 2.31 -21.81 1.70
CA LEU A 62 3.67 -22.35 1.68
C LEU A 62 3.66 -23.79 1.17
N ALA A 63 4.54 -24.07 0.22
CA ALA A 63 4.97 -25.42 -0.12
C ALA A 63 6.26 -25.74 0.64
N ASP A 64 6.19 -26.65 1.60
CA ASP A 64 7.35 -27.12 2.36
C ASP A 64 7.79 -28.51 1.88
N LYS A 65 8.73 -29.14 2.59
CA LYS A 65 9.35 -30.43 2.21
C LYS A 65 8.35 -31.54 1.90
N THR A 66 7.33 -31.72 2.75
CA THR A 66 6.37 -32.82 2.62
C THR A 66 4.91 -32.37 2.70
N THR A 67 4.68 -31.06 2.81
CA THR A 67 3.37 -30.47 3.06
C THR A 67 3.11 -29.26 2.19
N ILE A 68 1.84 -29.04 1.87
CA ILE A 68 1.32 -27.75 1.42
C ILE A 68 0.41 -27.23 2.53
N GLN A 69 0.63 -25.99 2.98
CA GLN A 69 -0.10 -25.38 4.09
C GLN A 69 -0.35 -23.90 3.83
N TRP A 70 -1.29 -23.31 4.58
CA TRP A 70 -1.47 -21.87 4.66
C TRP A 70 -1.53 -21.38 6.10
N TYR A 71 -1.24 -20.11 6.32
CA TYR A 71 -1.21 -19.45 7.62
C TYR A 71 -2.20 -18.28 7.66
N GLU A 72 -3.17 -18.36 8.57
CA GLU A 72 -4.33 -17.47 8.67
C GLU A 72 -4.01 -16.14 9.37
N ASN A 73 -4.11 -15.03 8.65
CA ASN A 73 -3.93 -13.69 9.19
C ASN A 73 -5.13 -13.28 10.07
N PRO A 74 -4.96 -12.76 11.31
CA PRO A 74 -3.70 -12.29 11.93
C PRO A 74 -3.08 -13.25 12.93
N THR A 75 -3.67 -14.42 13.14
CA THR A 75 -3.21 -15.35 14.19
C THR A 75 -2.04 -16.21 13.75
N TRP A 76 -1.78 -16.24 12.43
CA TRP A 76 -0.87 -17.14 11.74
C TRP A 76 -1.14 -18.62 12.03
N ARG A 77 -2.40 -18.96 12.31
CA ARG A 77 -2.81 -20.34 12.54
C ARG A 77 -2.54 -21.16 11.28
N ARG A 78 -1.78 -22.24 11.44
CA ARG A 78 -1.42 -23.14 10.35
C ARG A 78 -2.55 -24.10 9.99
N HIS A 79 -2.82 -24.22 8.69
CA HIS A 79 -3.79 -25.15 8.11
C HIS A 79 -3.11 -25.98 7.03
N VAL A 80 -3.17 -27.31 7.16
CA VAL A 80 -2.54 -28.22 6.19
C VAL A 80 -3.53 -28.54 5.07
N ILE A 81 -3.11 -28.31 3.83
CA ILE A 81 -3.86 -28.61 2.60
C ILE A 81 -3.54 -30.02 2.11
N ALA A 82 -2.26 -30.38 2.08
CA ALA A 82 -1.80 -31.67 1.62
C ALA A 82 -0.57 -32.14 2.39
N THR A 83 -0.39 -33.46 2.46
CA THR A 83 0.73 -34.13 3.12
C THR A 83 1.26 -35.27 2.25
N GLY A 84 2.49 -35.72 2.52
CA GLY A 84 3.05 -36.90 1.86
C GLY A 84 3.48 -36.63 0.43
N LEU A 85 3.97 -35.42 0.16
CA LEU A 85 4.64 -35.10 -1.10
C LEU A 85 5.94 -35.92 -1.19
N THR A 86 6.12 -36.66 -2.28
CA THR A 86 7.23 -37.60 -2.52
C THR A 86 8.08 -37.20 -3.70
#